data_AF-A0A4V1SF43-F1
#
_entry.id   AF-A0A4V1SF43-F1
#
_cell.length_a   1.000
_cell.length_b   1.000
_cell.length_c   1.000
_cell.angle_alpha   90.00
_cell.angle_beta   90.00
_cell.angle_gamma   90.00
#
_symmetry.space_group_name_H-M   'P 1'
#
loop_
_entity.id
_entity.type
_entity.pdbx_description
1 polymer ?
#
loop_
_entity_poly.entity_id
_entity_poly.type
_entity_poly.pdbx_seq_one_letter_code
_entity_poly.pdbx_strand_id
1 'polypeptide(L)'
;PEAALEEKIEARATIPRLDLATFAKFVPNADKLAGTVEGNVTVAGTIGKPDLGGEVRLAGGAFSLKDSEVPPITNANLLVRLEGKEVRLQTLSLETAGGTLTGNGNVGLADAKNPTFDVTLRGTALPLKRDESMIVRADANLSLRGNLEQAGISGTVDIVDSLFYKDFEILPVRVPFTAPSRPSLPSIDPDEKATELPAPFANWTLDVLVRTRDPLLIRGNLAKGQATASIRFGGTLAKIEPQGSAILSNVEAKLPFSTLKVDNGAATFTPAGGLNPELNIRGTSNIGRYEVNVFFYGPVNAPKTALTSDPPLAESEIMTLLATGTTSDGLEDGQAAGMKAAQLILEEWRKGRLPFGEQVAKVLEVINRVDVRIGEDDPLTGKRLNSATIEVTDKIFISGSVDKQSNTRVLGAFVLRFK
;
A
#
# COMPACT_ATOMS: atom_id res chain seq x y z
N PRO A 1 -31.24 34.86 -14.34
CA PRO A 1 -32.55 35.39 -14.81
C PRO A 1 -33.08 34.54 -15.97
N GLU A 2 -34.32 34.06 -15.90
CA GLU A 2 -34.92 33.25 -16.99
C GLU A 2 -34.96 33.99 -18.33
N ALA A 3 -35.08 35.32 -18.31
CA ALA A 3 -35.03 36.16 -19.52
C ALA A 3 -33.72 35.99 -20.32
N ALA A 4 -32.58 35.72 -19.67
CA ALA A 4 -31.32 35.49 -20.37
C ALA A 4 -31.31 34.17 -21.16
N LEU A 5 -32.18 33.21 -20.84
CA LEU A 5 -32.26 31.91 -21.54
C LEU A 5 -33.01 32.01 -22.88
N GLU A 6 -33.81 33.06 -23.08
CA GLU A 6 -34.53 33.34 -24.33
C GLU A 6 -33.73 34.21 -25.30
N GLU A 7 -32.67 34.85 -24.82
CA GLU A 7 -31.77 35.64 -25.67
C GLU A 7 -31.18 34.79 -26.78
N LYS A 8 -31.25 35.33 -28.00
CA LYS A 8 -30.70 34.66 -29.18
C LYS A 8 -29.19 34.77 -29.19
N ILE A 9 -28.55 33.67 -29.52
CA ILE A 9 -27.10 33.61 -29.70
C ILE A 9 -26.79 33.10 -31.09
N GLU A 10 -25.83 33.75 -31.73
CA GLU A 10 -25.17 33.25 -32.93
C GLU A 10 -23.68 33.50 -32.76
N ALA A 11 -22.90 32.43 -32.69
CA ALA A 11 -21.46 32.48 -32.52
C ALA A 11 -20.80 31.45 -33.43
N ARG A 12 -19.70 31.84 -34.05
CA ARG A 12 -18.86 30.95 -34.85
C ARG A 12 -17.44 31.04 -34.38
N ALA A 13 -16.85 29.88 -34.08
CA ALA A 13 -15.46 29.73 -33.73
C ALA A 13 -14.79 28.79 -34.74
N THR A 14 -13.68 29.23 -35.31
CA THR A 14 -12.81 28.39 -36.13
C THR A 14 -11.46 28.31 -35.44
N ILE A 15 -11.05 27.10 -35.13
CA ILE A 15 -9.78 26.73 -34.52
C ILE A 15 -8.97 26.06 -35.63
N PRO A 16 -8.19 26.81 -36.42
CA PRO A 16 -7.52 26.26 -37.59
C PRO A 16 -6.49 25.21 -37.21
N ARG A 17 -5.63 25.52 -36.23
CA ARG A 17 -4.67 24.61 -35.62
C ARG A 17 -4.09 25.26 -34.37
N LEU A 18 -4.50 24.81 -33.20
CA LEU A 18 -4.09 25.36 -31.91
C LEU A 18 -3.15 24.37 -31.21
N ASP A 19 -1.91 24.78 -31.00
CA ASP A 19 -0.95 23.99 -30.21
C ASP A 19 -1.18 24.22 -28.72
N LEU A 20 -1.54 23.14 -28.01
CA LEU A 20 -1.80 23.14 -26.58
C LEU A 20 -0.57 23.51 -25.74
N ALA A 21 0.65 23.31 -26.27
CA ALA A 21 1.88 23.71 -25.58
C ALA A 21 1.93 25.21 -25.27
N THR A 22 1.24 26.03 -26.08
CA THR A 22 1.11 27.48 -25.86
C THR A 22 0.40 27.81 -24.54
N PHE A 23 -0.48 26.92 -24.06
CA PHE A 23 -1.28 27.13 -22.86
C PHE A 23 -0.68 26.50 -21.59
N ALA A 24 0.49 25.85 -21.69
CA ALA A 24 1.12 25.19 -20.54
C ALA A 24 1.32 26.16 -19.36
N LYS A 25 1.58 27.45 -19.64
CA LYS A 25 1.77 28.50 -18.61
C LYS A 25 0.50 28.84 -17.83
N PHE A 26 -0.68 28.54 -18.36
CA PHE A 26 -1.97 28.76 -17.69
C PHE A 26 -2.42 27.57 -16.85
N VAL A 27 -1.64 26.47 -16.85
CA VAL A 27 -1.88 25.28 -16.05
C VAL A 27 -0.70 25.11 -15.09
N PRO A 28 -0.69 25.78 -13.92
CA PRO A 28 0.47 25.88 -13.04
C PRO A 28 1.06 24.53 -12.62
N ASN A 29 0.19 23.53 -12.49
CA ASN A 29 0.52 22.19 -12.04
C ASN A 29 0.83 21.22 -13.20
N ALA A 30 0.73 21.64 -14.45
CA ALA A 30 1.15 20.82 -15.58
C ALA A 30 2.67 20.83 -15.71
N ASP A 31 3.25 19.64 -15.80
CA ASP A 31 4.65 19.45 -16.21
C ASP A 31 4.76 19.42 -17.73
N LYS A 32 3.84 18.71 -18.39
CA LYS A 32 3.72 18.65 -19.85
C LYS A 32 2.29 18.92 -20.27
N LEU A 33 2.14 19.77 -21.28
CA LEU A 33 0.91 19.94 -22.04
C LEU A 33 1.31 20.08 -23.51
N ALA A 34 0.82 19.18 -24.37
CA ALA A 34 1.11 19.18 -25.80
C ALA A 34 -0.05 18.59 -26.58
N GLY A 35 -0.05 18.82 -27.90
CA GLY A 35 -1.06 18.31 -28.82
C GLY A 35 -1.64 19.43 -29.67
N THR A 36 -2.31 19.04 -30.75
CA THR A 36 -2.96 19.98 -31.66
C THR A 36 -4.47 19.84 -31.55
N VAL A 37 -5.16 20.96 -31.29
CA VAL A 37 -6.62 21.07 -31.38
C VAL A 37 -6.99 21.81 -32.65
N GLU A 38 -7.90 21.25 -33.43
CA GLU A 38 -8.49 21.90 -34.60
C GLU A 38 -10.00 21.69 -34.58
N GLY A 39 -10.76 22.60 -35.16
CA GLY A 39 -12.20 22.46 -35.17
C GLY A 39 -12.95 23.68 -35.66
N ASN A 40 -14.21 23.45 -35.98
CA ASN A 40 -15.15 24.48 -36.39
C ASN A 40 -16.39 24.28 -35.53
N VAL A 41 -16.79 25.30 -34.78
CA VAL A 41 -17.97 25.25 -33.92
C VAL A 41 -18.87 26.41 -34.26
N THR A 42 -20.14 26.11 -34.52
CA THR A 42 -21.22 27.08 -34.67
C THR A 42 -22.21 26.86 -33.54
N VAL A 43 -22.60 27.93 -32.87
CA VAL A 43 -23.64 27.92 -31.85
C VAL A 43 -24.71 28.89 -32.30
N ALA A 44 -25.93 28.41 -32.49
CA ALA A 44 -27.10 29.20 -32.85
C ALA A 44 -28.24 28.97 -31.83
N GLY A 45 -29.38 29.63 -32.00
CA GLY A 45 -30.57 29.42 -31.18
C GLY A 45 -30.64 30.35 -29.98
N THR A 46 -31.04 29.83 -28.81
CA THR A 46 -31.10 30.61 -27.56
C THR A 46 -30.17 30.03 -26.51
N ILE A 47 -29.81 30.82 -25.49
CA ILE A 47 -28.93 30.36 -24.40
C ILE A 47 -29.48 29.11 -23.70
N GLY A 48 -30.82 29.02 -23.53
CA GLY A 48 -31.45 27.85 -22.91
C GLY A 48 -31.59 26.63 -23.82
N LYS A 49 -31.52 26.82 -25.15
CA LYS A 49 -31.68 25.75 -26.16
C LYS A 49 -30.72 26.01 -27.33
N PRO A 50 -29.40 25.85 -27.10
CA PRO A 50 -28.42 26.08 -28.14
C PRO A 50 -28.54 24.99 -29.23
N ASP A 51 -28.34 25.42 -30.47
CA ASP A 51 -28.19 24.57 -31.65
C ASP A 51 -26.71 24.56 -32.02
N LEU A 52 -26.05 23.43 -31.78
CA LEU A 52 -24.62 23.26 -31.95
C LEU A 52 -24.33 22.58 -33.29
N GLY A 53 -23.36 23.10 -34.01
CA GLY A 53 -22.89 22.53 -35.27
C GLY A 53 -21.38 22.47 -35.32
N GLY A 54 -20.86 21.40 -35.94
CA GLY A 54 -19.46 21.31 -36.34
C GLY A 54 -18.68 20.17 -35.70
N GLU A 55 -17.37 20.32 -35.63
CA GLU A 55 -16.45 19.24 -35.27
C GLU A 55 -15.25 19.81 -34.51
N VAL A 56 -14.80 19.09 -33.49
CA VAL A 56 -13.57 19.37 -32.73
C VAL A 56 -12.72 18.12 -32.70
N ARG A 57 -11.44 18.27 -33.03
CA ARG A 57 -10.45 17.21 -33.08
C ARG A 57 -9.24 17.57 -32.23
N LEU A 58 -8.80 16.63 -31.41
CA LEU A 58 -7.49 16.64 -30.75
C LEU A 58 -6.62 15.56 -31.40
N ALA A 59 -5.39 15.90 -31.75
CA ALA A 59 -4.40 14.96 -32.24
C ALA A 59 -3.12 15.02 -31.41
N GLY A 60 -2.61 13.85 -31.01
CA GLY A 60 -1.33 13.72 -30.32
C GLY A 60 -1.25 14.45 -28.98
N GLY A 61 -2.36 14.52 -28.25
CA GLY A 61 -2.41 15.13 -26.93
C GLY A 61 -1.48 14.43 -25.94
N ALA A 62 -0.77 15.20 -25.14
CA ALA A 62 0.03 14.69 -24.03
C ALA A 62 -0.11 15.62 -22.82
N PHE A 63 -0.27 15.01 -21.65
CA PHE A 63 -0.51 15.72 -20.40
C PHE A 63 0.18 15.01 -19.25
N SER A 64 0.90 15.76 -18.40
CA SER A 64 1.43 15.27 -17.14
C SER A 64 1.34 16.36 -16.09
N LEU A 65 1.09 15.96 -14.85
CA LEU A 65 1.05 16.84 -13.68
C LEU A 65 2.37 16.73 -12.91
N LYS A 66 2.79 17.83 -12.29
CA LYS A 66 3.87 17.85 -11.31
C LYS A 66 3.38 17.17 -10.03
N ASP A 67 4.25 16.40 -9.40
CA ASP A 67 4.01 15.76 -8.08
C ASP A 67 2.69 14.96 -8.01
N SER A 68 2.29 14.32 -9.11
CA SER A 68 1.09 13.49 -9.16
C SER A 68 1.44 12.01 -9.25
N GLU A 69 0.72 11.19 -8.50
CA GLU A 69 0.74 9.73 -8.65
C GLU A 69 0.08 9.26 -9.95
N VAL A 70 -0.63 10.16 -10.66
CA VAL A 70 -1.27 9.87 -11.94
C VAL A 70 -0.22 9.84 -13.05
N PRO A 71 -0.04 8.71 -13.75
CA PRO A 71 0.97 8.61 -14.80
C PRO A 71 0.65 9.51 -16.01
N PRO A 72 1.67 9.94 -16.75
CA PRO A 72 1.49 10.83 -17.89
C PRO A 72 0.58 10.21 -18.95
N ILE A 73 -0.32 11.04 -19.47
CA ILE A 73 -1.16 10.72 -20.61
C ILE A 73 -0.41 11.11 -21.89
N THR A 74 -0.43 10.24 -22.87
CA THR A 74 0.23 10.43 -24.17
C THR A 74 -0.68 9.93 -25.29
N ASN A 75 -0.37 10.34 -26.53
CA ASN A 75 -1.07 9.91 -27.73
C ASN A 75 -2.60 10.07 -27.64
N ALA A 76 -3.06 11.12 -26.95
CA ALA A 76 -4.49 11.38 -26.79
C ALA A 76 -5.07 11.91 -28.10
N ASN A 77 -6.02 11.18 -28.66
CA ASN A 77 -6.78 11.57 -29.84
C ASN A 77 -8.26 11.64 -29.48
N LEU A 78 -8.91 12.70 -29.91
CA LEU A 78 -10.32 12.98 -29.63
C LEU A 78 -10.99 13.45 -30.91
N LEU A 79 -12.18 12.94 -31.21
CA LEU A 79 -13.05 13.43 -32.26
C LEU A 79 -14.47 13.59 -31.72
N VAL A 80 -14.92 14.83 -31.66
CA VAL A 80 -16.25 15.20 -31.17
C VAL A 80 -17.00 15.90 -32.30
N ARG A 81 -18.21 15.45 -32.57
CA ARG A 81 -19.15 16.11 -33.49
C ARG A 81 -20.29 16.75 -32.73
N LEU A 82 -20.66 17.93 -33.16
CA LEU A 82 -21.76 18.72 -32.64
C LEU A 82 -22.85 18.71 -33.71
N GLU A 83 -24.00 18.12 -33.40
CA GLU A 83 -25.11 17.94 -34.33
C GLU A 83 -26.42 18.32 -33.63
N GLY A 84 -26.85 19.56 -33.81
CA GLY A 84 -28.09 20.04 -33.22
C GLY A 84 -27.98 20.16 -31.71
N LYS A 85 -28.70 19.27 -31.02
CA LYS A 85 -28.72 19.16 -29.56
C LYS A 85 -27.96 17.93 -29.07
N GLU A 86 -27.09 17.36 -29.89
CA GLU A 86 -26.27 16.21 -29.53
C GLU A 86 -24.78 16.54 -29.68
N VAL A 87 -24.01 16.12 -28.68
CA VAL A 87 -22.55 16.07 -28.73
C VAL A 87 -22.16 14.61 -28.86
N ARG A 88 -21.67 14.21 -30.03
CA ARG A 88 -21.25 12.82 -30.29
C ARG A 88 -19.74 12.70 -30.12
N LEU A 89 -19.34 11.93 -29.12
CA LEU A 89 -17.97 11.46 -28.97
C LEU A 89 -17.75 10.29 -29.93
N GLN A 90 -17.20 10.57 -31.12
CA GLN A 90 -16.95 9.53 -32.12
C GLN A 90 -15.77 8.65 -31.75
N THR A 91 -14.70 9.26 -31.24
CA THR A 91 -13.50 8.54 -30.85
C THR A 91 -12.80 9.29 -29.73
N LEU A 92 -12.49 8.57 -28.67
CA LEU A 92 -11.48 8.91 -27.68
C LEU A 92 -10.47 7.77 -27.70
N SER A 93 -9.18 8.07 -27.80
CA SER A 93 -8.10 7.12 -27.53
C SER A 93 -6.97 7.83 -26.80
N LEU A 94 -6.38 7.20 -25.79
CA LEU A 94 -5.20 7.71 -25.10
C LEU A 94 -4.38 6.57 -24.50
N GLU A 95 -3.12 6.88 -24.17
CA GLU A 95 -2.16 5.94 -23.60
C GLU A 95 -1.61 6.48 -22.28
N THR A 96 -1.48 5.62 -21.27
CA THR A 96 -0.90 5.99 -19.97
C THR A 96 -0.19 4.80 -19.33
N ALA A 97 1.09 4.96 -18.97
CA ALA A 97 1.97 3.92 -18.42
C ALA A 97 1.81 2.52 -19.07
N GLY A 98 1.77 2.48 -20.41
CA GLY A 98 1.62 1.26 -21.22
C GLY A 98 0.21 0.67 -21.28
N GLY A 99 -0.77 1.30 -20.63
CA GLY A 99 -2.20 1.00 -20.79
C GLY A 99 -2.86 1.89 -21.83
N THR A 100 -3.97 1.43 -22.39
CA THR A 100 -4.75 2.17 -23.39
C THR A 100 -6.17 2.39 -22.89
N LEU A 101 -6.74 3.56 -23.18
CA LEU A 101 -8.15 3.87 -22.93
C LEU A 101 -8.78 4.31 -24.24
N THR A 102 -9.94 3.74 -24.56
CA THR A 102 -10.77 4.11 -25.69
C THR A 102 -12.18 4.45 -25.22
N GLY A 103 -12.87 5.31 -25.96
CA GLY A 103 -14.21 5.71 -25.61
C GLY A 103 -15.01 6.25 -26.77
N ASN A 104 -16.32 6.15 -26.65
CA ASN A 104 -17.30 6.69 -27.58
C ASN A 104 -18.62 6.90 -26.85
N GLY A 105 -19.50 7.71 -27.43
CA GLY A 105 -20.80 7.95 -26.83
C GLY A 105 -21.49 9.19 -27.37
N ASN A 106 -22.60 9.53 -26.72
CA ASN A 106 -23.33 10.75 -26.96
C ASN A 106 -23.64 11.49 -25.65
N VAL A 107 -23.81 12.79 -25.78
CA VAL A 107 -24.37 13.64 -24.74
C VAL A 107 -25.51 14.44 -25.37
N GLY A 108 -26.72 14.22 -24.88
CA GLY A 108 -27.91 14.96 -25.27
C GLY A 108 -27.99 16.29 -24.50
N LEU A 109 -28.22 17.37 -25.22
CA LEU A 109 -28.37 18.74 -24.73
C LEU A 109 -29.78 19.28 -24.99
N ALA A 110 -30.79 18.37 -25.00
CA ALA A 110 -32.19 18.77 -25.13
C ALA A 110 -32.62 19.73 -24.01
N ASP A 111 -32.11 19.49 -22.79
CA ASP A 111 -32.03 20.44 -21.69
C ASP A 111 -30.56 20.68 -21.35
N ALA A 112 -30.05 21.87 -21.68
CA ALA A 112 -28.65 22.23 -21.42
C ALA A 112 -28.31 22.29 -19.93
N LYS A 113 -29.30 22.42 -19.04
CA LYS A 113 -29.09 22.39 -17.58
C LYS A 113 -28.99 20.97 -17.04
N ASN A 114 -29.61 19.99 -17.70
CA ASN A 114 -29.63 18.60 -17.28
C ASN A 114 -29.31 17.66 -18.45
N PRO A 115 -28.06 17.66 -18.95
CA PRO A 115 -27.66 16.85 -20.09
C PRO A 115 -27.84 15.35 -19.82
N THR A 116 -28.12 14.58 -20.87
CA THR A 116 -28.21 13.12 -20.82
C THR A 116 -26.95 12.49 -21.39
N PHE A 117 -26.39 11.52 -20.70
CA PHE A 117 -25.18 10.79 -21.08
C PHE A 117 -25.54 9.38 -21.56
N ASP A 118 -24.89 8.93 -22.63
CA ASP A 118 -24.70 7.51 -22.96
C ASP A 118 -23.27 7.35 -23.50
N VAL A 119 -22.34 7.10 -22.58
CA VAL A 119 -20.91 7.03 -22.87
C VAL A 119 -20.38 5.66 -22.47
N THR A 120 -19.57 5.05 -23.34
CA THR A 120 -18.86 3.81 -23.03
C THR A 120 -17.36 4.02 -23.10
N LEU A 121 -16.65 3.46 -22.12
CA LEU A 121 -15.21 3.52 -21.97
C LEU A 121 -14.65 2.10 -21.87
N ARG A 122 -13.59 1.83 -22.63
CA ARG A 122 -12.87 0.56 -22.62
C ARG A 122 -11.39 0.82 -22.39
N GLY A 123 -10.88 0.29 -21.29
CA GLY A 123 -9.49 0.36 -20.90
C GLY A 123 -8.82 -1.01 -20.94
N THR A 124 -7.56 -1.05 -21.34
CA THR A 124 -6.71 -2.24 -21.26
C THR A 124 -5.44 -1.91 -20.49
N ALA A 125 -5.14 -2.73 -19.48
CA ALA A 125 -3.98 -2.62 -18.60
C ALA A 125 -3.80 -1.20 -18.03
N LEU A 126 -4.87 -0.53 -17.61
CA LEU A 126 -4.80 0.82 -17.06
C LEU A 126 -4.10 0.84 -15.70
N PRO A 127 -3.17 1.79 -15.45
CA PRO A 127 -2.52 1.94 -14.15
C PRO A 127 -3.47 2.58 -13.13
N LEU A 128 -4.12 1.77 -12.29
CA LEU A 128 -5.06 2.28 -11.27
C LEU A 128 -4.34 2.84 -10.05
N LYS A 129 -3.26 2.19 -9.63
CA LYS A 129 -2.45 2.61 -8.50
C LYS A 129 -1.01 2.17 -8.66
N ARG A 130 -0.06 3.06 -8.33
CA ARG A 130 1.36 2.73 -8.27
C ARG A 130 2.00 3.56 -7.17
N ASP A 131 2.35 2.89 -6.07
CA ASP A 131 3.07 3.48 -4.95
C ASP A 131 4.23 2.56 -4.52
N GLU A 132 4.88 2.90 -3.41
CA GLU A 132 5.99 2.12 -2.82
C GLU A 132 5.58 0.71 -2.34
N SER A 133 4.28 0.44 -2.26
CA SER A 133 3.72 -0.81 -1.72
C SER A 133 3.08 -1.71 -2.77
N MET A 134 2.56 -1.13 -3.85
CA MET A 134 1.80 -1.89 -4.85
C MET A 134 1.79 -1.26 -6.24
N ILE A 135 1.61 -2.12 -7.23
CA ILE A 135 1.24 -1.79 -8.61
C ILE A 135 -0.08 -2.50 -8.89
N VAL A 136 -1.11 -1.74 -9.23
CA VAL A 136 -2.44 -2.25 -9.59
C VAL A 136 -2.76 -1.81 -11.01
N ARG A 137 -3.01 -2.80 -11.87
CA ARG A 137 -3.47 -2.58 -13.25
C ARG A 137 -4.82 -3.23 -13.47
N ALA A 138 -5.63 -2.66 -14.35
CA ALA A 138 -6.93 -3.22 -14.67
C ALA A 138 -7.36 -3.00 -16.11
N ASP A 139 -8.10 -3.96 -16.64
CA ASP A 139 -8.97 -3.72 -17.79
C ASP A 139 -10.31 -3.18 -17.30
N ALA A 140 -10.89 -2.26 -18.04
CA ALA A 140 -12.17 -1.64 -17.68
C ALA A 140 -13.11 -1.67 -18.87
N ASN A 141 -14.38 -1.99 -18.63
CA ASN A 141 -15.46 -1.80 -19.59
C ASN A 141 -16.61 -1.16 -18.83
N LEU A 142 -16.72 0.16 -18.94
CA LEU A 142 -17.62 0.99 -18.14
C LEU A 142 -18.58 1.73 -19.06
N SER A 143 -19.79 1.95 -18.56
CA SER A 143 -20.79 2.79 -19.20
C SER A 143 -21.35 3.81 -18.22
N LEU A 144 -21.55 5.04 -18.69
CA LEU A 144 -22.21 6.12 -17.99
C LEU A 144 -23.52 6.41 -18.71
N ARG A 145 -24.65 6.25 -18.01
CA ARG A 145 -25.98 6.48 -18.58
C ARG A 145 -26.89 7.29 -17.66
N GLY A 146 -27.75 8.12 -18.22
CA GLY A 146 -28.73 8.90 -17.45
C GLY A 146 -28.48 10.40 -17.56
N ASN A 147 -29.20 11.21 -16.78
CA ASN A 147 -29.04 12.67 -16.80
C ASN A 147 -28.04 13.15 -15.73
N LEU A 148 -27.65 14.43 -15.78
CA LEU A 148 -26.69 15.01 -14.83
C LEU A 148 -27.09 14.83 -13.36
N GLU A 149 -28.39 14.83 -13.06
CA GLU A 149 -28.89 14.66 -11.70
C GLU A 149 -28.84 13.21 -11.18
N GLN A 150 -28.97 12.21 -12.06
CA GLN A 150 -29.17 10.80 -11.69
C GLN A 150 -28.47 9.83 -12.67
N ALA A 151 -27.24 10.14 -13.09
CA ALA A 151 -26.50 9.23 -13.95
C ALA A 151 -26.06 7.98 -13.18
N GLY A 152 -25.91 6.86 -13.90
CA GLY A 152 -25.41 5.60 -13.37
C GLY A 152 -24.13 5.18 -14.08
N ILE A 153 -23.15 4.74 -13.29
CA ILE A 153 -21.92 4.13 -13.76
C ILE A 153 -22.04 2.63 -13.59
N SER A 154 -21.95 1.88 -14.68
CA SER A 154 -22.05 0.41 -14.63
C SER A 154 -21.01 -0.27 -15.51
N GLY A 155 -20.66 -1.51 -15.17
CA GLY A 155 -19.76 -2.32 -15.98
C GLY A 155 -18.84 -3.22 -15.17
N THR A 156 -17.66 -3.49 -15.73
CA THR A 156 -16.69 -4.43 -15.15
C THR A 156 -15.29 -3.84 -15.11
N VAL A 157 -14.56 -4.14 -14.04
CA VAL A 157 -13.13 -3.85 -13.90
C VAL A 157 -12.40 -5.14 -13.53
N ASP A 158 -11.50 -5.56 -14.39
CA ASP A 158 -10.72 -6.79 -14.21
C ASP A 158 -9.30 -6.43 -13.80
N ILE A 159 -8.92 -6.76 -12.56
CA ILE A 159 -7.55 -6.61 -12.07
C ILE A 159 -6.65 -7.62 -12.80
N VAL A 160 -5.56 -7.12 -13.37
CA VAL A 160 -4.57 -7.85 -14.16
C VAL A 160 -3.16 -7.43 -13.75
N ASP A 161 -2.16 -8.29 -13.96
CA ASP A 161 -0.72 -7.97 -13.81
C ASP A 161 -0.37 -7.14 -12.56
N SER A 162 -1.01 -7.44 -11.43
CA SER A 162 -0.93 -6.63 -10.22
C SER A 162 -0.01 -7.27 -9.17
N LEU A 163 0.71 -6.43 -8.44
CA LEU A 163 1.78 -6.81 -7.53
C LEU A 163 1.71 -5.98 -6.26
N PHE A 164 1.69 -6.64 -5.11
CA PHE A 164 1.98 -6.05 -3.81
C PHE A 164 3.38 -6.47 -3.36
N TYR A 165 4.26 -5.52 -3.06
CA TYR A 165 5.69 -5.79 -2.85
C TYR A 165 6.31 -4.99 -1.69
N LYS A 166 5.50 -4.53 -0.75
CA LYS A 166 5.99 -3.79 0.42
C LYS A 166 6.97 -4.63 1.24
N ASP A 167 8.16 -4.09 1.42
CA ASP A 167 9.15 -4.64 2.33
C ASP A 167 8.93 -4.13 3.76
N PHE A 168 9.04 -5.03 4.73
CA PHE A 168 8.92 -4.73 6.15
C PHE A 168 10.26 -4.91 6.87
N GLU A 169 10.63 -3.96 7.71
CA GLU A 169 11.81 -4.05 8.57
C GLU A 169 11.39 -4.65 9.93
N ILE A 170 11.74 -5.91 10.19
CA ILE A 170 11.36 -6.59 11.46
C ILE A 170 12.11 -6.00 12.66
N LEU A 171 13.26 -5.38 12.44
CA LEU A 171 14.03 -4.68 13.45
C LEU A 171 14.56 -3.38 12.84
N PRO A 172 14.12 -2.19 13.29
CA PRO A 172 14.93 -1.00 13.12
C PRO A 172 16.11 -1.17 14.07
N VAL A 173 17.17 -1.88 13.65
CA VAL A 173 18.46 -1.76 14.32
C VAL A 173 18.95 -0.35 14.03
N ARG A 174 18.40 0.61 14.79
CA ARG A 174 19.04 1.90 15.00
C ARG A 174 20.31 1.57 15.77
N VAL A 175 21.40 1.39 15.03
CA VAL A 175 22.68 1.92 15.49
C VAL A 175 22.41 3.31 16.07
N PRO A 176 22.99 3.67 17.23
CA PRO A 176 22.78 4.97 17.86
C PRO A 176 23.50 6.08 17.07
N PHE A 177 23.21 6.19 15.78
CA PHE A 177 23.30 7.42 15.02
C PHE A 177 21.85 7.84 14.81
N THR A 178 21.38 8.69 15.72
CA THR A 178 20.19 9.50 15.54
C THR A 178 20.32 10.28 14.23
N ALA A 179 19.89 9.70 13.11
CA ALA A 179 19.09 10.48 12.20
C ALA A 179 17.79 10.72 12.97
N PRO A 180 17.50 11.96 13.42
CA PRO A 180 16.25 12.23 14.10
C PRO A 180 15.12 11.70 13.22
N SER A 181 14.20 10.95 13.83
CA SER A 181 12.88 10.71 13.23
C SER A 181 12.44 12.08 12.74
N ARG A 182 12.23 12.26 11.42
CA ARG A 182 11.70 13.52 10.91
C ARG A 182 10.47 13.79 11.78
N PRO A 183 10.42 14.88 12.57
CA PRO A 183 9.33 15.11 13.49
C PRO A 183 8.05 14.98 12.66
N SER A 184 7.19 14.04 13.04
CA SER A 184 5.81 14.05 12.59
C SER A 184 5.24 15.30 13.23
N LEU A 185 5.34 16.42 12.50
CA LEU A 185 4.59 17.61 12.84
C LEU A 185 3.14 17.13 12.95
N PRO A 186 2.41 17.47 14.02
CA PRO A 186 0.96 17.34 13.96
C PRO A 186 0.52 17.99 12.66
N SER A 187 -0.26 17.26 11.86
CA SER A 187 -0.78 17.80 10.61
C SER A 187 -1.49 19.11 10.97
N ILE A 188 -0.90 20.24 10.55
CA ILE A 188 -1.60 21.54 10.51
C ILE A 188 -2.31 21.65 9.15
N ASP A 189 -2.25 20.61 8.32
CA ASP A 189 -3.24 20.44 7.29
C ASP A 189 -4.57 20.27 8.04
N PRO A 190 -5.57 21.13 7.76
CA PRO A 190 -6.89 20.95 8.32
C PRO A 190 -7.27 19.50 8.10
N ASP A 191 -7.84 18.85 9.13
CA ASP A 191 -8.49 17.55 8.98
C ASP A 191 -9.08 17.51 7.58
N GLU A 192 -8.63 16.57 6.75
CA GLU A 192 -9.21 16.33 5.42
C GLU A 192 -10.68 16.00 5.69
N LYS A 193 -11.49 17.05 5.85
CA LYS A 193 -12.92 16.97 5.87
C LYS A 193 -13.19 16.34 4.53
N ALA A 194 -13.65 15.10 4.58
CA ALA A 194 -14.13 14.37 3.43
C ALA A 194 -14.87 15.38 2.57
N THR A 195 -14.27 15.77 1.45
CA THR A 195 -14.85 16.81 0.61
C THR A 195 -16.14 16.18 0.11
N GLU A 196 -17.27 16.57 0.70
CA GLU A 196 -18.57 16.04 0.33
C GLU A 196 -18.71 16.21 -1.18
N LEU A 197 -19.00 15.10 -1.88
CA LEU A 197 -19.12 15.12 -3.33
C LEU A 197 -20.10 16.24 -3.72
N PRO A 198 -19.68 17.21 -4.55
CA PRO A 198 -20.56 18.31 -4.90
C PRO A 198 -21.81 17.77 -5.59
N ALA A 199 -22.97 18.34 -5.27
CA ALA A 199 -24.18 18.06 -6.03
C ALA A 199 -23.96 18.46 -7.51
N PRO A 200 -24.44 17.67 -8.47
CA PRO A 200 -25.36 16.53 -8.32
C PRO A 200 -24.69 15.15 -8.24
N PHE A 201 -23.36 15.05 -8.22
CA PHE A 201 -22.64 13.77 -8.38
C PHE A 201 -22.89 12.78 -7.25
N ALA A 202 -23.24 13.26 -6.05
CA ALA A 202 -23.60 12.45 -4.89
C ALA A 202 -24.70 11.40 -5.18
N ASN A 203 -25.65 11.73 -6.07
CA ASN A 203 -26.80 10.88 -6.40
C ASN A 203 -26.52 9.87 -7.51
N TRP A 204 -25.33 9.92 -8.12
CA TRP A 204 -25.01 9.01 -9.21
C TRP A 204 -24.93 7.58 -8.71
N THR A 205 -25.57 6.66 -9.42
CA THR A 205 -25.62 5.25 -9.05
C THR A 205 -24.39 4.50 -9.52
N LEU A 206 -24.02 3.44 -8.81
CA LEU A 206 -22.88 2.59 -9.12
C LEU A 206 -23.35 1.13 -9.25
N ASP A 207 -22.93 0.44 -10.30
CA ASP A 207 -23.05 -1.01 -10.47
C ASP A 207 -21.81 -1.54 -11.21
N VAL A 208 -20.68 -1.55 -10.51
CA VAL A 208 -19.40 -1.95 -11.08
C VAL A 208 -18.92 -3.25 -10.43
N LEU A 209 -18.78 -4.29 -11.23
CA LEU A 209 -18.16 -5.54 -10.79
C LEU A 209 -16.64 -5.44 -10.94
N VAL A 210 -15.93 -5.36 -9.82
CA VAL A 210 -14.47 -5.48 -9.78
C VAL A 210 -14.13 -6.93 -9.50
N ARG A 211 -13.35 -7.56 -10.37
CA ARG A 211 -12.88 -8.93 -10.15
C ARG A 211 -11.41 -9.06 -10.52
N THR A 212 -10.77 -10.09 -9.99
CA THR A 212 -9.40 -10.43 -10.34
C THR A 212 -9.42 -11.44 -11.47
N ARG A 213 -8.85 -11.08 -12.63
CA ARG A 213 -8.67 -12.04 -13.73
C ARG A 213 -7.39 -12.85 -13.50
N ASP A 214 -6.31 -12.16 -13.15
CA ASP A 214 -5.04 -12.75 -12.77
C ASP A 214 -4.77 -12.45 -11.29
N PRO A 215 -4.46 -13.46 -10.45
CA PRO A 215 -4.25 -13.24 -9.02
C PRO A 215 -3.24 -12.11 -8.77
N LEU A 216 -3.60 -11.20 -7.86
CA LEU A 216 -2.67 -10.18 -7.39
C LEU A 216 -1.55 -10.90 -6.62
N LEU A 217 -0.33 -10.74 -7.09
CA LEU A 217 0.81 -11.42 -6.50
C LEU A 217 1.32 -10.64 -5.29
N ILE A 218 1.58 -11.34 -4.19
CA ILE A 218 2.25 -10.79 -3.01
C ILE A 218 3.71 -11.23 -3.09
N ARG A 219 4.64 -10.27 -3.14
CA ARG A 219 6.09 -10.48 -3.19
C ARG A 219 6.83 -9.43 -2.37
N GLY A 220 6.80 -9.56 -1.05
CA GLY A 220 7.66 -8.80 -0.15
C GLY A 220 8.82 -9.64 0.38
N ASN A 221 9.76 -8.99 1.07
CA ASN A 221 10.85 -9.65 1.78
C ASN A 221 10.37 -10.66 2.85
N LEU A 222 9.19 -10.40 3.45
CA LEU A 222 8.61 -11.26 4.48
C LEU A 222 7.46 -12.12 3.95
N ALA A 223 6.61 -11.61 3.07
CA ALA A 223 5.42 -12.32 2.64
C ALA A 223 5.44 -12.64 1.15
N LYS A 224 5.05 -13.87 0.79
CA LYS A 224 4.72 -14.25 -0.58
C LYS A 224 3.37 -14.92 -0.63
N GLY A 225 2.63 -14.79 -1.73
CA GLY A 225 1.33 -15.43 -1.87
C GLY A 225 0.50 -14.79 -2.97
N GLN A 226 -0.82 -15.02 -2.94
CA GLN A 226 -1.72 -14.52 -3.96
C GLN A 226 -3.03 -14.02 -3.33
N ALA A 227 -3.65 -13.04 -3.97
CA ALA A 227 -4.97 -12.54 -3.63
C ALA A 227 -5.87 -12.52 -4.86
N THR A 228 -7.12 -12.96 -4.70
CA THR A 228 -8.18 -12.81 -5.71
C THR A 228 -9.35 -12.06 -5.10
N ALA A 229 -10.14 -11.35 -5.92
CA ALA A 229 -11.30 -10.63 -5.47
C ALA A 229 -12.44 -10.74 -6.47
N SER A 230 -13.67 -10.66 -5.97
CA SER A 230 -14.88 -10.45 -6.75
C SER A 230 -15.85 -9.65 -5.91
N ILE A 231 -15.95 -8.36 -6.19
CA ILE A 231 -16.68 -7.37 -5.40
C ILE A 231 -17.52 -6.53 -6.35
N ARG A 232 -18.84 -6.49 -6.12
CA ARG A 232 -19.73 -5.54 -6.79
C ARG A 232 -19.83 -4.28 -5.96
N PHE A 233 -19.51 -3.15 -6.55
CA PHE A 233 -19.67 -1.83 -5.95
C PHE A 233 -21.03 -1.27 -6.37
N GLY A 234 -21.96 -1.24 -5.41
CA GLY A 234 -23.32 -0.73 -5.56
C GLY A 234 -23.52 0.64 -4.89
N GLY A 235 -24.79 1.07 -4.80
CA GLY A 235 -25.19 2.27 -4.08
C GLY A 235 -25.04 3.54 -4.91
N THR A 236 -24.59 4.63 -4.28
CA THR A 236 -24.32 5.91 -4.94
C THR A 236 -22.87 6.34 -4.72
N LEU A 237 -22.40 7.35 -5.46
CA LEU A 237 -21.06 7.91 -5.23
C LEU A 237 -20.91 8.52 -3.83
N ALA A 238 -21.99 9.06 -3.24
CA ALA A 238 -21.97 9.54 -1.86
C ALA A 238 -22.01 8.40 -0.82
N LYS A 239 -22.62 7.26 -1.14
CA LYS A 239 -22.73 6.11 -0.27
C LYS A 239 -22.50 4.82 -1.05
N ILE A 240 -21.23 4.42 -1.12
CA ILE A 240 -20.81 3.21 -1.83
C ILE A 240 -21.15 1.99 -0.96
N GLU A 241 -21.85 1.03 -1.55
CA GLU A 241 -22.34 -0.18 -0.91
C GLU A 241 -21.72 -1.41 -1.59
N PRO A 242 -20.49 -1.82 -1.22
CA PRO A 242 -19.83 -2.94 -1.84
C PRO A 242 -20.34 -4.28 -1.29
N GLN A 243 -20.35 -5.30 -2.13
CA GLN A 243 -20.74 -6.66 -1.78
C GLN A 243 -19.84 -7.67 -2.47
N GLY A 244 -19.28 -8.61 -1.71
CA GLY A 244 -18.43 -9.68 -2.23
C GLY A 244 -17.26 -9.95 -1.30
N SER A 245 -16.18 -10.52 -1.85
CA SER A 245 -15.01 -10.86 -1.04
C SER A 245 -13.71 -10.77 -1.81
N ALA A 246 -12.64 -10.57 -1.05
CA ALA A 246 -11.26 -10.84 -1.47
C ALA A 246 -10.72 -12.04 -0.68
N ILE A 247 -10.06 -12.96 -1.37
CA ILE A 247 -9.52 -14.19 -0.82
C ILE A 247 -8.00 -14.16 -0.95
N LEU A 248 -7.32 -14.39 0.16
CA LEU A 248 -5.89 -14.65 0.23
C LEU A 248 -5.67 -16.16 0.16
N SER A 249 -4.74 -16.60 -0.66
CA SER A 249 -4.42 -18.01 -0.83
C SER A 249 -2.91 -18.24 -0.88
N ASN A 250 -2.47 -19.34 -0.28
CA ASN A 250 -1.07 -19.79 -0.29
C ASN A 250 -0.10 -18.69 0.17
N VAL A 251 -0.47 -17.95 1.23
CA VAL A 251 0.38 -16.88 1.75
C VAL A 251 1.36 -17.47 2.77
N GLU A 252 2.65 -17.26 2.56
CA GLU A 252 3.71 -17.59 3.50
C GLU A 252 4.38 -16.30 3.97
N ALA A 253 4.27 -16.00 5.26
CA ALA A 253 4.94 -14.88 5.91
C ALA A 253 6.10 -15.39 6.79
N LYS A 254 7.31 -14.95 6.47
CA LYS A 254 8.53 -15.20 7.23
C LYS A 254 8.54 -14.34 8.49
N LEU A 255 8.53 -15.01 9.63
CA LEU A 255 8.80 -14.43 10.93
C LEU A 255 10.28 -14.68 11.30
N PRO A 256 10.85 -14.02 12.31
CA PRO A 256 12.25 -14.20 12.69
C PRO A 256 12.65 -15.65 12.95
N PHE A 257 11.78 -16.43 13.58
CA PHE A 257 12.09 -17.81 13.99
C PHE A 257 11.12 -18.86 13.43
N SER A 258 10.21 -18.45 12.55
CA SER A 258 9.21 -19.36 11.99
C SER A 258 8.65 -18.86 10.66
N THR A 259 7.75 -19.64 10.06
CA THR A 259 6.98 -19.22 8.90
C THR A 259 5.51 -19.38 9.22
N LEU A 260 4.77 -18.28 9.14
CA LEU A 260 3.33 -18.27 9.22
C LEU A 260 2.74 -18.61 7.85
N LYS A 261 2.00 -19.72 7.77
CA LYS A 261 1.29 -20.17 6.58
C LYS A 261 -0.17 -19.81 6.69
N VAL A 262 -0.73 -19.18 5.67
CA VAL A 262 -2.15 -18.87 5.55
C VAL A 262 -2.63 -19.56 4.28
N ASP A 263 -3.33 -20.67 4.46
CA ASP A 263 -3.87 -21.44 3.34
C ASP A 263 -5.01 -20.66 2.67
N ASN A 264 -5.94 -20.15 3.48
CA ASN A 264 -7.07 -19.33 3.04
C ASN A 264 -7.37 -18.23 4.07
N GLY A 265 -7.52 -17.00 3.59
CA GLY A 265 -8.04 -15.87 4.37
C GLY A 265 -9.04 -15.08 3.54
N ALA A 266 -10.00 -14.43 4.17
CA ALA A 266 -11.02 -13.65 3.47
C ALA A 266 -11.15 -12.24 4.06
N ALA A 267 -11.40 -11.28 3.18
CA ALA A 267 -11.94 -9.97 3.51
C ALA A 267 -13.31 -9.86 2.85
N THR A 268 -14.37 -9.74 3.66
CA THR A 268 -15.76 -9.75 3.19
C THR A 268 -16.34 -8.34 3.21
N PHE A 269 -16.83 -7.89 2.06
CA PHE A 269 -17.52 -6.62 1.91
C PHE A 269 -19.03 -6.81 2.07
N THR A 270 -19.64 -5.96 2.89
CA THR A 270 -21.09 -5.91 3.05
C THR A 270 -21.58 -4.48 2.82
N PRO A 271 -22.80 -4.28 2.28
CA PRO A 271 -23.36 -2.95 2.07
C PRO A 271 -23.35 -2.07 3.33
N ALA A 272 -23.58 -2.67 4.50
CA ALA A 272 -23.59 -1.97 5.79
C ALA A 272 -22.19 -1.52 6.25
N GLY A 273 -21.14 -2.29 5.91
CA GLY A 273 -19.75 -1.97 6.25
C GLY A 273 -19.09 -0.94 5.33
N GLY A 274 -19.74 -0.58 4.21
CA GLY A 274 -19.16 0.31 3.21
C GLY A 274 -17.79 -0.20 2.73
N LEU A 275 -16.81 0.69 2.60
CA LEU A 275 -15.45 0.33 2.16
C LEU A 275 -14.58 -0.34 3.24
N ASN A 276 -15.14 -0.70 4.39
CA ASN A 276 -14.44 -1.33 5.51
C ASN A 276 -14.82 -2.83 5.60
N PRO A 277 -14.12 -3.74 4.91
CA PRO A 277 -14.43 -5.16 4.93
C PRO A 277 -14.13 -5.81 6.29
N GLU A 278 -14.84 -6.89 6.56
CA GLU A 278 -14.60 -7.79 7.70
C GLU A 278 -13.53 -8.81 7.33
N LEU A 279 -12.45 -8.84 8.10
CA LEU A 279 -11.37 -9.81 7.97
C LEU A 279 -11.75 -11.12 8.66
N ASN A 280 -11.31 -12.23 8.07
CA ASN A 280 -11.25 -13.53 8.69
C ASN A 280 -10.10 -14.31 8.06
N ILE A 281 -8.94 -14.23 8.70
CA ILE A 281 -7.69 -14.80 8.22
C ILE A 281 -7.16 -15.72 9.31
N ARG A 282 -6.86 -16.96 8.95
CA ARG A 282 -6.23 -17.93 9.83
C ARG A 282 -4.86 -18.30 9.27
N GLY A 283 -3.85 -18.18 10.12
CA GLY A 283 -2.51 -18.66 9.84
C GLY A 283 -2.06 -19.72 10.85
N THR A 284 -1.14 -20.59 10.42
CA THR A 284 -0.51 -21.61 11.25
C THR A 284 1.01 -21.47 11.18
N SER A 285 1.69 -21.67 12.31
CA SER A 285 3.15 -21.59 12.42
C SER A 285 3.66 -22.67 13.36
N ASN A 286 4.62 -23.47 12.91
CA ASN A 286 5.24 -24.51 13.73
C ASN A 286 6.56 -24.00 14.30
N ILE A 287 6.70 -24.03 15.63
CA ILE A 287 7.89 -23.54 16.35
C ILE A 287 8.30 -24.57 17.40
N GLY A 288 9.39 -25.30 17.12
CA GLY A 288 9.79 -26.43 17.92
C GLY A 288 8.69 -27.49 17.96
N ARG A 289 8.12 -27.74 19.15
CA ARG A 289 7.02 -28.69 19.36
C ARG A 289 5.62 -28.07 19.34
N TYR A 290 5.51 -26.76 19.18
CA TYR A 290 4.24 -26.04 19.27
C TYR A 290 3.69 -25.74 17.88
N GLU A 291 2.43 -26.09 17.65
CA GLU A 291 1.63 -25.58 16.54
C GLU A 291 0.89 -24.33 17.00
N VAL A 292 1.26 -23.17 16.46
CA VAL A 292 0.63 -21.88 16.77
C VAL A 292 -0.38 -21.54 15.69
N ASN A 293 -1.61 -21.26 16.10
CA ASN A 293 -2.66 -20.72 15.25
C ASN A 293 -2.82 -19.21 15.51
N VAL A 294 -2.84 -18.43 14.45
CA VAL A 294 -3.00 -16.98 14.47
C VAL A 294 -4.27 -16.61 13.73
N PHE A 295 -5.16 -15.87 14.38
CA PHE A 295 -6.42 -15.40 13.81
C PHE A 295 -6.38 -13.88 13.71
N PHE A 296 -6.60 -13.34 12.51
CA PHE A 296 -6.85 -11.92 12.28
C PHE A 296 -8.30 -11.76 11.81
N TYR A 297 -9.11 -11.04 12.58
CA TYR A 297 -10.54 -10.93 12.32
C TYR A 297 -11.13 -9.57 12.70
N GLY A 298 -12.33 -9.28 12.23
CA GLY A 298 -13.01 -8.01 12.46
C GLY A 298 -12.72 -6.96 11.38
N PRO A 299 -13.17 -5.71 11.57
CA PRO A 299 -13.06 -4.67 10.55
C PRO A 299 -11.60 -4.34 10.21
N VAL A 300 -11.28 -4.13 8.93
CA VAL A 300 -9.88 -3.88 8.50
C VAL A 300 -9.26 -2.62 9.12
N ASN A 301 -10.07 -1.62 9.51
CA ASN A 301 -9.59 -0.43 10.21
C ASN A 301 -9.34 -0.64 11.72
N ALA A 302 -9.84 -1.73 12.30
CA ALA A 302 -9.69 -2.08 13.71
C ALA A 302 -9.59 -3.62 13.87
N PRO A 303 -8.55 -4.25 13.30
CA PRO A 303 -8.43 -5.69 13.29
C PRO A 303 -8.17 -6.21 14.71
N LYS A 304 -8.78 -7.34 15.04
CA LYS A 304 -8.53 -8.10 16.26
C LYS A 304 -7.62 -9.27 15.95
N THR A 305 -6.82 -9.63 16.94
CA THR A 305 -5.90 -10.77 16.87
C THR A 305 -6.24 -11.75 17.98
N ALA A 306 -6.22 -13.04 17.68
CA ALA A 306 -6.26 -14.10 18.68
C ALA A 306 -5.20 -15.15 18.37
N LEU A 307 -4.55 -15.67 19.41
CA LEU A 307 -3.45 -16.61 19.32
C LEU A 307 -3.78 -17.85 20.13
N THR A 308 -3.57 -19.03 19.54
CA THR A 308 -3.67 -20.30 20.26
C THR A 308 -2.49 -21.19 19.92
N SER A 309 -2.17 -22.14 20.80
CA SER A 309 -1.12 -23.12 20.56
C SER A 309 -1.54 -24.52 20.99
N ASP A 310 -0.92 -25.51 20.36
CA ASP A 310 -0.95 -26.90 20.81
C ASP A 310 0.50 -27.41 20.98
N PRO A 311 0.95 -27.78 22.20
CA PRO A 311 0.24 -27.71 23.49
C PRO A 311 -0.18 -26.29 23.92
N PRO A 312 -1.20 -26.12 24.79
CA PRO A 312 -1.75 -24.81 25.15
C PRO A 312 -0.76 -23.97 25.98
N LEU A 313 -0.56 -22.73 25.54
CA LEU A 313 0.24 -21.71 26.21
C LEU A 313 -0.60 -20.45 26.47
N ALA A 314 -0.14 -19.61 27.40
CA ALA A 314 -0.66 -18.26 27.55
C ALA A 314 -0.30 -17.41 26.32
N GLU A 315 -1.14 -16.44 25.95
CA GLU A 315 -0.94 -15.59 24.77
C GLU A 315 0.42 -14.86 24.78
N SER A 316 0.86 -14.39 25.95
CA SER A 316 2.18 -13.77 26.12
C SER A 316 3.33 -14.72 25.77
N GLU A 317 3.21 -16.00 26.12
CA GLU A 317 4.19 -17.04 25.78
C GLU A 317 4.17 -17.36 24.28
N ILE A 318 3.00 -17.34 23.64
CA ILE A 318 2.88 -17.50 22.18
C ILE A 318 3.55 -16.32 21.46
N MET A 319 3.36 -15.10 21.95
CA MET A 319 4.04 -13.91 21.42
C MET A 319 5.55 -13.99 21.59
N THR A 320 6.05 -14.41 22.76
CA THR A 320 7.47 -14.66 22.99
C THR A 320 8.00 -15.75 22.06
N LEU A 321 7.24 -16.82 21.84
CA LEU A 321 7.59 -17.92 20.95
C LEU A 321 7.66 -17.46 19.47
N LEU A 322 6.72 -16.65 19.01
CA LEU A 322 6.74 -16.08 17.65
C LEU A 322 7.90 -15.09 17.46
N ALA A 323 8.20 -14.30 18.49
CA ALA A 323 9.23 -13.26 18.46
C ALA A 323 10.65 -13.80 18.64
N THR A 324 10.85 -14.83 19.48
CA THR A 324 12.16 -15.33 19.91
C THR A 324 12.41 -16.80 19.54
N GLY A 325 11.38 -17.52 19.08
CA GLY A 325 11.43 -18.95 18.79
C GLY A 325 11.46 -19.86 20.02
N THR A 326 11.23 -19.35 21.24
CA THR A 326 11.12 -20.15 22.48
C THR A 326 10.15 -19.50 23.46
N THR A 327 9.69 -20.25 24.46
CA THR A 327 8.96 -19.73 25.62
C THR A 327 9.90 -19.02 26.59
N SER A 328 9.34 -18.25 27.52
CA SER A 328 10.08 -17.51 28.54
C SER A 328 10.96 -18.42 29.40
N ASP A 329 10.47 -19.60 29.80
CA ASP A 329 11.26 -20.61 30.53
C ASP A 329 12.53 -21.02 29.77
N GLY A 330 12.45 -21.13 28.44
CA GLY A 330 13.59 -21.45 27.60
C GLY A 330 14.54 -20.27 27.36
N LEU A 331 14.13 -19.03 27.65
CA LEU A 331 15.02 -17.86 27.68
C LEU A 331 15.77 -17.76 29.01
N GLU A 332 15.20 -18.27 30.11
CA GLU A 332 15.87 -18.33 31.41
C GLU A 332 17.05 -19.32 31.41
N ASP A 333 17.00 -20.34 30.55
CA ASP A 333 18.16 -21.19 30.22
C ASP A 333 19.16 -20.41 29.34
N GLY A 334 20.19 -19.82 29.98
CA GLY A 334 21.14 -18.89 29.36
C GLY A 334 21.87 -19.37 28.09
N GLN A 335 21.97 -20.68 27.86
CA GLN A 335 22.53 -21.22 26.60
C GLN A 335 21.61 -21.00 25.40
N ALA A 336 20.29 -21.09 25.57
CA ALA A 336 19.32 -20.94 24.49
C ALA A 336 19.14 -19.47 24.08
N ALA A 337 19.17 -18.55 25.04
CA ALA A 337 19.17 -17.11 24.78
C ALA A 337 20.40 -16.65 23.97
N GLY A 338 21.60 -17.14 24.34
CA GLY A 338 22.86 -16.84 23.63
C GLY A 338 22.89 -17.35 22.18
N MET A 339 22.43 -18.57 21.94
CA MET A 339 22.35 -19.13 20.58
C MET A 339 21.35 -18.39 19.68
N LYS A 340 20.22 -17.93 20.23
CA LYS A 340 19.20 -17.17 19.47
C LYS A 340 19.67 -15.77 19.12
N ALA A 341 20.37 -15.10 20.04
CA ALA A 341 21.03 -13.82 19.75
C ALA A 341 22.07 -13.98 18.62
N ALA A 342 22.87 -15.03 18.65
CA ALA A 342 23.82 -15.34 17.59
C ALA A 342 23.12 -15.66 16.24
N GLN A 343 21.99 -16.36 16.28
CA GLN A 343 21.20 -16.69 15.08
C GLN A 343 20.57 -15.45 14.41
N LEU A 344 20.07 -14.49 15.19
CA LEU A 344 19.55 -13.22 14.67
C LEU A 344 20.66 -12.40 14.01
N ILE A 345 21.84 -12.30 14.64
CA ILE A 345 23.02 -11.63 14.08
C ILE A 345 23.45 -12.29 12.76
N LEU A 346 23.47 -13.62 12.71
CA LEU A 346 23.80 -14.37 11.50
C LEU A 346 22.77 -14.16 10.38
N GLU A 347 21.49 -14.04 10.72
CA GLU A 347 20.43 -13.82 9.75
C GLU A 347 20.44 -12.38 9.18
N GLU A 348 20.77 -11.38 10.02
CA GLU A 348 21.01 -10.01 9.60
C GLU A 348 22.23 -9.88 8.68
N TRP A 349 23.28 -10.67 8.94
CA TRP A 349 24.44 -10.77 8.05
C TRP A 349 24.05 -11.34 6.69
N ARG A 350 23.32 -12.47 6.65
CA ARG A 350 22.88 -13.10 5.40
C ARG A 350 21.97 -12.19 4.56
N LYS A 351 21.21 -11.29 5.21
CA LYS A 351 20.36 -10.28 4.56
C LYS A 351 21.15 -9.04 4.07
N GLY A 352 22.48 -9.02 4.22
CA GLY A 352 23.35 -7.94 3.72
C GLY A 352 23.23 -6.62 4.48
N ARG A 353 22.59 -6.62 5.66
CA ARG A 353 22.31 -5.42 6.47
C ARG A 353 23.42 -5.08 7.47
N LEU A 354 24.34 -6.00 7.71
CA LEU A 354 25.55 -5.78 8.51
C LEU A 354 26.77 -5.68 7.58
N PRO A 355 27.48 -4.54 7.53
CA PRO A 355 28.72 -4.44 6.80
C PRO A 355 29.79 -5.28 7.51
N PHE A 356 30.36 -6.27 6.83
CA PHE A 356 31.61 -6.90 7.26
C PHE A 356 32.76 -5.89 7.06
N GLY A 357 32.83 -4.88 7.93
CA GLY A 357 34.00 -4.03 8.11
C GLY A 357 34.86 -4.55 9.26
N GLU A 358 36.17 -4.27 9.22
CA GLU A 358 37.20 -4.65 10.21
C GLU A 358 36.83 -4.41 11.69
N GLN A 359 35.82 -3.57 11.95
CA GLN A 359 35.35 -3.25 13.29
C GLN A 359 34.56 -4.39 13.95
N VAL A 360 33.90 -5.26 13.19
CA VAL A 360 33.11 -6.40 13.74
C VAL A 360 34.01 -7.59 14.10
N ALA A 361 35.13 -7.78 13.38
CA ALA A 361 36.16 -8.78 13.74
C ALA A 361 36.79 -8.48 15.11
N LYS A 362 36.98 -7.20 15.47
CA LYS A 362 37.45 -6.78 16.80
C LYS A 362 36.43 -7.06 17.91
N VAL A 363 35.13 -6.95 17.62
CA VAL A 363 34.07 -7.28 18.59
C VAL A 363 33.96 -8.79 18.79
N LEU A 364 34.10 -9.58 17.72
CA LEU A 364 34.16 -11.05 17.80
C LEU A 364 35.45 -11.57 18.46
N GLU A 365 36.60 -10.88 18.32
CA GLU A 365 37.81 -11.20 19.10
C GLU A 365 37.65 -10.95 20.61
N VAL A 366 36.84 -9.96 20.99
CA VAL A 366 36.54 -9.70 22.41
C VAL A 366 35.52 -10.72 22.94
N ILE A 367 34.49 -11.07 22.16
CA ILE A 367 33.49 -12.06 22.57
C ILE A 367 34.08 -13.48 22.67
N ASN A 368 35.06 -13.84 21.84
CA ASN A 368 35.79 -15.12 21.97
C ASN A 368 36.75 -15.17 23.18
N ARG A 369 37.01 -14.04 23.87
CA ARG A 369 37.87 -13.94 25.06
C ARG A 369 37.09 -13.65 26.35
N VAL A 370 35.75 -13.69 26.29
CA VAL A 370 34.87 -13.47 27.44
C VAL A 370 34.24 -14.79 27.85
N ASP A 371 34.71 -15.37 28.95
CA ASP A 371 34.08 -16.52 29.61
C ASP A 371 32.95 -16.00 30.52
N VAL A 372 31.70 -16.30 30.17
CA VAL A 372 30.51 -15.88 30.94
C VAL A 372 29.95 -17.07 31.69
N ARG A 373 29.91 -16.98 33.02
CA ARG A 373 29.39 -18.02 33.90
C ARG A 373 28.21 -17.49 34.69
N ILE A 374 27.05 -18.14 34.54
CA ILE A 374 25.78 -17.71 35.12
C ILE A 374 25.37 -18.73 36.18
N GLY A 375 25.06 -18.27 37.39
CA GLY A 375 24.61 -19.12 38.49
C GLY A 375 25.71 -19.95 39.16
N GLU A 376 26.96 -19.50 39.13
CA GLU A 376 28.08 -20.14 39.84
C GLU A 376 27.99 -19.86 41.34
N ASP A 377 28.30 -20.85 42.17
CA ASP A 377 28.36 -20.69 43.62
C ASP A 377 29.71 -20.08 44.02
N ASP A 378 29.70 -18.91 44.66
CA ASP A 378 30.90 -18.27 45.18
C ASP A 378 31.57 -19.18 46.23
N PRO A 379 32.80 -19.67 46.01
CA PRO A 379 33.45 -20.61 46.92
C PRO A 379 33.79 -20.00 48.29
N LEU A 380 33.78 -18.66 48.42
CA LEU A 380 34.06 -17.95 49.67
C LEU A 380 32.78 -17.57 50.43
N THR A 381 31.69 -17.29 49.72
CA THR A 381 30.45 -16.76 50.32
C THR A 381 29.24 -17.69 50.20
N GLY A 382 29.32 -18.73 49.37
CA GLY A 382 28.22 -19.68 49.09
C GLY A 382 27.04 -19.07 48.34
N LYS A 383 27.17 -17.82 47.85
CA LYS A 383 26.11 -17.11 47.14
C LYS A 383 26.22 -17.34 45.63
N ARG A 384 25.07 -17.45 44.97
CA ARG A 384 25.00 -17.52 43.50
C ARG A 384 25.30 -16.16 42.87
N LEU A 385 26.24 -16.15 41.94
CA LEU A 385 26.62 -14.96 41.19
C LEU A 385 26.68 -15.22 39.68
N ASN A 386 26.55 -14.15 38.93
CA ASN A 386 26.80 -14.13 37.49
C ASN A 386 28.13 -13.43 37.29
N SER A 387 29.07 -14.06 36.59
CA SER A 387 30.38 -13.50 36.32
C SER A 387 30.70 -13.47 34.83
N ALA A 388 31.49 -12.48 34.43
CA ALA A 388 32.08 -12.38 33.11
C ALA A 388 33.58 -12.13 33.29
N THR A 389 34.40 -13.00 32.73
CA THR A 389 35.87 -12.91 32.78
C THR A 389 36.43 -12.64 31.41
N ILE A 390 37.20 -11.57 31.28
CA ILE A 390 37.85 -11.14 30.05
C ILE A 390 39.34 -11.43 30.17
N GLU A 391 39.88 -12.19 29.22
CA GLU A 391 41.32 -12.35 29.06
C GLU A 391 41.91 -11.14 28.32
N VAL A 392 42.63 -10.29 29.07
CA VAL A 392 43.25 -9.07 28.54
C VAL A 392 44.58 -9.41 27.85
N THR A 393 45.32 -10.34 28.41
CA THR A 393 46.54 -10.95 27.83
C THR A 393 46.63 -12.41 28.29
N ASP A 394 47.56 -13.20 27.74
CA ASP A 394 47.85 -14.59 28.14
C ASP A 394 48.20 -14.76 29.64
N LYS A 395 48.42 -13.64 30.35
CA LYS A 395 48.79 -13.58 31.76
C LYS A 395 47.90 -12.69 32.60
N ILE A 396 46.94 -11.95 32.03
CA ILE A 396 46.11 -10.97 32.76
C ILE A 396 44.64 -11.22 32.45
N PHE A 397 43.86 -11.43 33.51
CA PHE A 397 42.44 -11.69 33.45
C PHE A 397 41.71 -10.65 34.30
N ILE A 398 40.59 -10.13 33.80
CA ILE A 398 39.70 -9.23 34.54
C ILE A 398 38.33 -9.87 34.61
N SER A 399 37.82 -10.12 35.81
CA SER A 399 36.48 -10.66 36.01
C SER A 399 35.58 -9.68 36.75
N GLY A 400 34.39 -9.43 36.21
CA GLY A 400 33.30 -8.74 36.89
C GLY A 400 32.23 -9.74 37.31
N SER A 401 31.70 -9.62 38.53
CA SER A 401 30.61 -10.46 39.01
C SER A 401 29.53 -9.62 39.69
N VAL A 402 28.27 -10.04 39.53
CA VAL A 402 27.12 -9.42 40.17
C VAL A 402 26.26 -10.48 40.87
N ASP A 403 25.85 -10.20 42.11
CA ASP A 403 24.93 -11.05 42.86
C ASP A 403 23.46 -10.62 42.70
N LYS A 404 22.52 -11.42 43.22
CA LYS A 404 21.08 -11.11 43.18
C LYS A 404 20.68 -9.81 43.91
N GLN A 405 21.54 -9.27 44.76
CA GLN A 405 21.33 -8.01 45.46
C GLN A 405 22.00 -6.82 44.76
N SER A 406 22.46 -7.02 43.51
CA SER A 406 23.17 -6.01 42.70
C SER A 406 24.53 -5.59 43.28
N ASN A 407 25.11 -6.37 44.20
CA ASN A 407 26.48 -6.12 44.64
C ASN A 407 27.43 -6.50 43.51
N THR A 408 28.26 -5.54 43.11
CA THR A 408 29.21 -5.73 42.01
C THR A 408 30.62 -5.91 42.57
N ARG A 409 31.36 -6.89 42.05
CA ARG A 409 32.76 -7.13 42.40
C ARG A 409 33.58 -7.22 41.12
N VAL A 410 34.77 -6.62 41.15
CA VAL A 410 35.75 -6.69 40.07
C VAL A 410 37.03 -7.28 40.64
N LEU A 411 37.59 -8.27 39.95
CA LEU A 411 38.83 -8.94 40.31
C LEU A 411 39.78 -8.93 39.12
N GLY A 412 41.03 -8.55 39.37
CA GLY A 412 42.13 -8.72 38.42
C GLY A 412 43.01 -9.87 38.88
N ALA A 413 43.24 -10.84 38.00
CA ALA A 413 44.15 -11.96 38.26
C ALA A 413 45.31 -11.91 37.26
N PHE A 414 46.52 -12.18 37.74
CA PHE A 414 47.70 -12.32 36.89
C PHE A 414 48.41 -13.65 37.15
N VAL A 415 48.88 -14.29 36.09
CA VAL A 415 49.54 -15.61 36.17
C VAL A 415 51.03 -15.47 35.90
N LEU A 416 51.85 -15.79 36.91
CA LEU A 416 53.30 -15.94 36.77
C LEU A 416 53.64 -17.43 36.65
N ARG A 417 54.19 -17.84 35.50
CA ARG A 417 54.75 -19.18 35.31
C ARG A 417 56.27 -19.10 35.39
N PHE A 418 56.85 -19.77 36.37
CA PHE A 418 58.29 -19.98 36.45
C PHE A 418 58.64 -21.27 35.69
N LYS A 419 59.70 -21.24 34.88
CA LYS A 419 60.24 -22.44 34.21
C LYS A 419 61.17 -23.20 35.14
#